data_AF-A0A061NNY5-F1
#
_entry.id   AF-A0A061NNY5-F1
#
_cell.length_a   1.000
_cell.length_b   1.000
_cell.length_c   1.000
_cell.angle_alpha   90.00
_cell.angle_beta   90.00
_cell.angle_gamma   90.00
#
_symmetry.space_group_name_H-M   'P 1'
#
loop_
_entity.id
_entity.type
_entity.pdbx_description
1 polymer ?
#
loop_
_entity_poly.entity_id
_entity_poly.type
_entity_poly.pdbx_seq_one_letter_code
_entity_poly.pdbx_strand_id
1 'polypeptide(L)'
;MGGSTTEIIGTQFTNNSAGVDGGGLFFGQGANGNDTFAIESSTITNNTATIDGGGIHFSAGGGVLNASISNTNVSDNISTNGNGGGIWASDPNANVTLNGSTTVAGNTTINGNGGGVYFNATTGTLLVTGPVVIEENAANNNLQLAANNGGGIAVVAGTAIIEDSTQIRNNLAGRLGGGIFIGNGASATGTGGTISGNEAGLSGGAIYTSTGGILTLSNATVIGVPVPNVAPIGPGIFNGGTFNVSGVQSITNGLYIPTADNVAQIQGPLAGSVIQLDNTPYVVTNPQGIPVTVAVATPGYPLLSQSDADAFLKPVVGFDGWEVRLNADRTAVEIAPVVYTITYLNLQGGQSNNPSTYTVLDLPIVLNDPDPIPGLTFIGWQDEFGNFITVIPEGTTGNLVLTAVFQQINLQCHLVLL
;
A
#
# COMPACT_ATOMS: atom_id res chain seq x y z
N MET A 1 25.30 9.39 35.97
CA MET A 1 24.29 9.04 36.99
C MET A 1 23.56 7.84 36.44
N GLY A 2 23.68 6.68 37.08
CA GLY A 2 23.10 5.43 36.57
C GLY A 2 21.58 5.50 36.68
N GLY A 3 20.88 5.17 35.59
CA GLY A 3 19.44 4.96 35.66
C GLY A 3 19.11 3.78 36.56
N SER A 4 17.92 3.81 37.16
CA SER A 4 17.35 2.68 37.90
C SER A 4 16.65 1.72 36.94
N THR A 5 16.45 0.48 37.38
CA THR A 5 15.64 -0.50 36.65
C THR A 5 14.43 -0.84 37.51
N THR A 6 13.24 -0.70 36.93
CA THR A 6 11.99 -1.13 37.54
C THR A 6 11.45 -2.33 36.77
N GLU A 7 11.24 -3.43 37.48
CA GLU A 7 10.73 -4.69 36.92
C GLU A 7 9.35 -4.99 37.51
N ILE A 8 8.39 -5.30 36.64
CA ILE A 8 7.04 -5.74 36.99
C ILE A 8 6.86 -7.12 36.36
N ILE A 9 6.78 -8.17 37.18
CA ILE A 9 6.75 -9.55 36.71
C ILE A 9 5.55 -10.28 37.32
N GLY A 10 4.71 -10.87 36.48
CA GLY A 10 3.58 -11.69 36.96
C GLY A 10 2.49 -10.90 37.69
N THR A 11 2.37 -9.60 37.42
CA THR A 11 1.48 -8.69 38.18
C THR A 11 0.21 -8.37 37.39
N GLN A 12 -0.87 -8.08 38.11
CA GLN A 12 -2.14 -7.64 37.52
C GLN A 12 -2.49 -6.22 37.97
N PHE A 13 -2.77 -5.34 37.01
CA PHE A 13 -3.30 -3.99 37.20
C PHE A 13 -4.67 -3.93 36.53
N THR A 14 -5.73 -4.06 37.32
CA THR A 14 -7.08 -4.20 36.78
C THR A 14 -8.07 -3.23 37.38
N ASN A 15 -8.98 -2.67 36.56
CA ASN A 15 -10.09 -1.83 37.02
C ASN A 15 -9.64 -0.56 37.78
N ASN A 16 -8.46 -0.05 37.45
CA ASN A 16 -7.96 1.20 38.02
C ASN A 16 -8.46 2.40 37.21
N SER A 17 -8.56 3.56 37.87
CA SER A 17 -8.94 4.81 37.23
C SER A 17 -8.01 5.93 37.68
N ALA A 18 -7.41 6.63 36.72
CA ALA A 18 -6.58 7.79 36.94
C ALA A 18 -7.29 9.06 36.44
N GLY A 19 -7.24 10.13 37.24
CA GLY A 19 -7.82 11.42 36.86
C GLY A 19 -7.10 12.11 35.71
N VAL A 20 -5.87 11.69 35.39
CA VAL A 20 -5.07 12.23 34.29
C VAL A 20 -4.51 11.09 33.44
N ASP A 21 -3.34 10.54 33.78
CA ASP A 21 -2.60 9.60 32.92
C ASP A 21 -2.36 8.25 33.60
N GLY A 22 -2.13 7.22 32.78
CA GLY A 22 -1.63 5.93 33.25
C GLY A 22 -2.64 5.20 34.12
N GLY A 23 -3.82 4.91 33.55
CA GLY A 23 -4.95 4.36 34.31
C GLY A 23 -4.57 3.11 35.10
N GLY A 24 -3.79 2.20 34.50
CA GLY A 24 -3.19 1.06 35.20
C GLY A 24 -1.79 1.34 35.75
N LEU A 25 -0.93 1.90 34.90
CA LEU A 25 0.47 2.20 35.22
C LEU A 25 0.88 3.58 34.69
N PHE A 26 1.51 4.36 35.56
CA PHE A 26 2.22 5.59 35.19
C PHE A 26 3.69 5.46 35.54
N PHE A 27 4.55 5.48 34.53
CA PHE A 27 6.00 5.55 34.70
C PHE A 27 6.47 6.97 34.40
N GLY A 28 6.80 7.73 35.45
CA GLY A 28 7.36 9.07 35.33
C GLY A 28 8.82 9.09 35.78
N GLN A 29 9.72 9.57 34.93
CA GLN A 29 11.09 9.89 35.31
C GLN A 29 11.24 11.37 35.63
N GLY A 30 12.18 11.69 36.54
CA GLY A 30 12.64 13.06 36.73
C GLY A 30 13.43 13.58 35.51
N ALA A 31 13.62 14.89 35.40
CA ALA A 31 14.33 15.50 34.28
C ALA A 31 15.73 14.88 34.09
N ASN A 32 16.01 14.38 32.88
CA ASN A 32 17.25 13.68 32.50
C ASN A 32 17.43 12.28 33.12
N GLY A 33 16.34 11.60 33.50
CA GLY A 33 16.39 10.19 33.87
C GLY A 33 16.87 9.29 32.72
N ASN A 34 17.44 8.13 33.08
CA ASN A 34 17.80 7.06 32.14
C ASN A 34 17.26 5.72 32.66
N ASP A 35 16.08 5.75 33.30
CA ASP A 35 15.50 4.55 33.90
C ASP A 35 15.04 3.57 32.82
N THR A 36 15.13 2.29 33.17
CA THR A 36 14.64 1.18 32.36
C THR A 36 13.41 0.57 33.03
N PHE A 37 12.37 0.32 32.24
CA PHE A 37 11.13 -0.30 32.69
C PHE A 37 10.94 -1.64 31.97
N ALA A 38 10.82 -2.72 32.73
CA ALA A 38 10.51 -4.04 32.20
C ALA A 38 9.18 -4.53 32.77
N ILE A 39 8.24 -4.86 31.89
CA ILE A 39 6.96 -5.48 32.24
C ILE A 39 6.94 -6.86 31.58
N GLU A 40 6.87 -7.90 32.40
CA GLU A 40 6.92 -9.29 31.94
C GLU A 40 5.77 -10.10 32.52
N SER A 41 5.17 -10.96 31.70
CA SER A 41 4.17 -11.95 32.12
C SER A 41 3.03 -11.34 32.95
N SER A 42 2.66 -10.09 32.66
CA SER A 42 1.74 -9.30 33.46
C SER A 42 0.42 -9.08 32.73
N THR A 43 -0.56 -8.52 33.43
CA THR A 43 -1.87 -8.15 32.86
C THR A 43 -2.25 -6.75 33.28
N ILE A 44 -2.51 -5.88 32.31
CA ILE A 44 -2.98 -4.51 32.49
C ILE A 44 -4.31 -4.41 31.77
N THR A 45 -5.42 -4.54 32.50
CA THR A 45 -6.75 -4.62 31.88
C THR A 45 -7.84 -3.77 32.51
N ASN A 46 -8.80 -3.31 31.72
CA ASN A 46 -9.97 -2.57 32.20
C ASN A 46 -9.61 -1.30 32.99
N ASN A 47 -8.46 -0.68 32.70
CA ASN A 47 -8.06 0.55 33.36
C ASN A 47 -8.50 1.77 32.55
N THR A 48 -8.74 2.90 33.23
CA THR A 48 -9.19 4.13 32.59
C THR A 48 -8.32 5.32 32.98
N ALA A 49 -7.83 6.05 32.00
CA ALA A 49 -7.20 7.37 32.18
C ALA A 49 -8.09 8.45 31.55
N THR A 50 -8.21 9.60 32.20
CA THR A 50 -8.91 10.73 31.58
C THR A 50 -8.19 11.20 30.32
N ILE A 51 -6.86 11.30 30.37
CA ILE A 51 -6.02 11.89 29.33
C ILE A 51 -5.24 10.78 28.62
N ASP A 52 -4.01 10.46 28.98
CA ASP A 52 -3.16 9.59 28.15
C ASP A 52 -2.86 8.23 28.82
N GLY A 53 -2.71 7.18 28.01
CA GLY A 53 -2.28 5.86 28.49
C GLY A 53 -3.31 5.21 29.40
N GLY A 54 -4.46 4.82 28.84
CA GLY A 54 -5.52 4.16 29.62
C GLY A 54 -5.00 2.95 30.40
N GLY A 55 -4.15 2.15 29.78
CA GLY A 55 -3.41 1.07 30.44
C GLY A 55 -2.10 1.57 31.03
N ILE A 56 -1.18 2.01 30.16
CA ILE A 56 0.20 2.34 30.49
C ILE A 56 0.55 3.71 29.90
N HIS A 57 1.12 4.57 30.75
CA HIS A 57 1.68 5.84 30.34
C HIS A 57 3.18 5.89 30.68
N PHE A 58 4.02 6.09 29.67
CA PHE A 58 5.44 6.33 29.85
C PHE A 58 5.81 7.80 29.67
N SER A 59 6.52 8.37 30.65
CA SER A 59 7.05 9.72 30.66
C SER A 59 8.49 9.75 31.18
N ALA A 60 9.42 10.33 30.41
CA ALA A 60 10.86 10.42 30.64
C ALA A 60 11.30 11.80 31.14
N GLY A 61 10.40 12.80 31.13
CA GLY A 61 10.72 14.16 31.57
C GLY A 61 11.87 14.80 30.78
N GLY A 62 12.03 14.43 29.50
CA GLY A 62 13.15 14.86 28.65
C GLY A 62 14.42 14.00 28.72
N GLY A 63 14.43 12.94 29.53
CA GLY A 63 15.48 11.91 29.58
C GLY A 63 15.40 10.87 28.45
N VAL A 64 16.04 9.71 28.65
CA VAL A 64 15.93 8.54 27.77
C VAL A 64 15.07 7.50 28.48
N LEU A 65 13.92 7.17 27.89
CA LEU A 65 13.06 6.09 28.36
C LEU A 65 13.41 4.82 27.59
N ASN A 66 13.71 3.73 28.30
CA ASN A 66 13.81 2.40 27.71
C ASN A 66 12.79 1.49 28.37
N ALA A 67 11.72 1.14 27.65
CA ALA A 67 10.66 0.27 28.13
C ALA A 67 10.60 -1.02 27.32
N SER A 68 10.45 -2.16 27.99
CA SER A 68 10.21 -3.48 27.38
C SER A 68 8.94 -4.10 27.97
N ILE A 69 8.05 -4.55 27.11
CA ILE A 69 6.80 -5.24 27.46
C ILE A 69 6.80 -6.62 26.81
N SER A 70 7.00 -7.66 27.62
CA SER A 70 7.15 -9.04 27.16
C SER A 70 6.08 -9.95 27.74
N ASN A 71 5.54 -10.85 26.91
CA ASN A 71 4.55 -11.87 27.31
C ASN A 71 3.39 -11.30 28.15
N THR A 72 2.98 -10.06 27.87
CA THR A 72 2.07 -9.29 28.72
C THR A 72 0.78 -9.01 27.96
N ASN A 73 -0.35 -9.01 28.67
CA ASN A 73 -1.64 -8.63 28.13
C ASN A 73 -1.98 -7.19 28.52
N VAL A 74 -2.13 -6.30 27.55
CA VAL A 74 -2.64 -4.93 27.73
C VAL A 74 -3.99 -4.84 27.03
N SER A 75 -5.08 -4.92 27.76
CA SER A 75 -6.42 -5.06 27.15
C SER A 75 -7.54 -4.25 27.78
N ASP A 76 -8.53 -3.88 26.97
CA ASP A 76 -9.76 -3.21 27.43
C ASP A 76 -9.50 -1.92 28.22
N ASN A 77 -8.37 -1.26 27.99
CA ASN A 77 -8.05 -0.02 28.67
C ASN A 77 -8.58 1.18 27.87
N ILE A 78 -8.95 2.23 28.58
CA ILE A 78 -9.65 3.38 28.02
C ILE A 78 -8.89 4.68 28.31
N SER A 79 -8.60 5.44 27.27
CA SER A 79 -8.28 6.87 27.34
C SER A 79 -9.51 7.67 26.90
N THR A 80 -10.04 8.55 27.76
CA THR A 80 -11.29 9.25 27.42
C THR A 80 -11.10 10.52 26.58
N ASN A 81 -10.03 11.28 26.82
CA ASN A 81 -9.80 12.60 26.21
C ASN A 81 -8.35 12.82 25.77
N GLY A 82 -7.53 11.77 25.75
CA GLY A 82 -6.17 11.82 25.21
C GLY A 82 -5.94 10.63 24.29
N ASN A 83 -4.73 10.09 24.28
CA ASN A 83 -4.24 9.13 23.31
C ASN A 83 -3.78 7.85 24.01
N GLY A 84 -3.55 6.79 23.23
CA GLY A 84 -2.99 5.55 23.77
C GLY A 84 -3.98 4.88 24.71
N GLY A 85 -5.08 4.33 24.18
CA GLY A 85 -6.04 3.59 25.00
C GLY A 85 -5.35 2.51 25.82
N GLY A 86 -4.46 1.75 25.16
CA GLY A 86 -3.60 0.77 25.81
C GLY A 86 -2.31 1.41 26.33
N ILE A 87 -1.47 1.87 25.42
CA ILE A 87 -0.11 2.32 25.70
C ILE A 87 0.12 3.72 25.11
N TRP A 88 0.71 4.60 25.90
CA TRP A 88 1.13 5.91 25.48
C TRP A 88 2.62 6.15 25.76
N ALA A 89 3.33 6.71 24.77
CA ALA A 89 4.70 7.19 24.93
C ALA A 89 4.96 8.40 24.01
N SER A 90 5.40 9.54 24.57
CA SER A 90 5.69 10.75 23.77
C SER A 90 6.98 11.49 24.08
N ASP A 91 7.87 10.95 24.92
CA ASP A 91 9.14 11.65 25.13
C ASP A 91 10.01 11.56 23.89
N PRO A 92 10.77 12.62 23.55
CA PRO A 92 11.58 12.66 22.33
C PRO A 92 12.43 11.41 22.11
N ASN A 93 13.08 10.90 23.17
CA ASN A 93 14.00 9.75 23.11
C ASN A 93 13.37 8.44 23.63
N ALA A 94 12.04 8.30 23.62
CA ALA A 94 11.38 7.09 24.11
C ALA A 94 11.66 5.88 23.22
N ASN A 95 12.25 4.84 23.80
CA ASN A 95 12.39 3.53 23.18
C ASN A 95 11.44 2.55 23.87
N VAL A 96 10.46 2.03 23.13
CA VAL A 96 9.47 1.08 23.64
C VAL A 96 9.56 -0.19 22.80
N THR A 97 9.77 -1.33 23.44
CA THR A 97 9.78 -2.65 22.80
C THR A 97 8.59 -3.46 23.26
N LEU A 98 7.78 -3.94 22.32
CA LEU A 98 6.77 -4.98 22.53
C LEU A 98 7.33 -6.28 21.95
N ASN A 99 7.41 -7.34 22.76
CA ASN A 99 7.95 -8.62 22.30
C ASN A 99 7.33 -9.85 22.97
N GLY A 100 7.79 -11.03 22.56
CA GLY A 100 7.27 -12.30 23.03
C GLY A 100 5.81 -12.48 22.64
N SER A 101 5.04 -13.18 23.48
CA SER A 101 3.59 -13.38 23.26
C SER A 101 2.74 -12.22 23.77
N THR A 102 3.27 -10.98 23.72
CA THR A 102 2.53 -9.79 24.17
C THR A 102 1.30 -9.55 23.30
N THR A 103 0.19 -9.20 23.93
CA THR A 103 -1.08 -8.87 23.27
C THR A 103 -1.54 -7.48 23.71
N VAL A 104 -1.86 -6.62 22.74
CA VAL A 104 -2.49 -5.31 22.94
C VAL A 104 -3.88 -5.38 22.30
N ALA A 105 -4.93 -5.57 23.10
CA ALA A 105 -6.25 -5.92 22.57
C ALA A 105 -7.43 -5.10 23.13
N GLY A 106 -8.41 -4.73 22.31
CA GLY A 106 -9.65 -4.12 22.81
C GLY A 106 -9.48 -2.74 23.46
N ASN A 107 -8.30 -2.11 23.36
CA ASN A 107 -8.06 -0.83 24.00
C ASN A 107 -8.66 0.30 23.18
N THR A 108 -9.17 1.31 23.87
CA THR A 108 -9.92 2.39 23.23
C THR A 108 -9.40 3.76 23.66
N THR A 109 -9.17 4.64 22.69
CA THR A 109 -9.22 6.08 22.95
C THR A 109 -10.49 6.66 22.34
N ILE A 110 -11.24 7.42 23.15
CA ILE A 110 -12.52 8.00 22.72
C ILE A 110 -12.28 9.25 21.85
N ASN A 111 -11.29 10.09 22.17
CA ASN A 111 -11.11 11.39 21.51
C ASN A 111 -9.68 11.66 21.02
N GLY A 112 -8.83 10.64 20.95
CA GLY A 112 -7.46 10.79 20.48
C GLY A 112 -7.04 9.73 19.47
N ASN A 113 -5.74 9.45 19.46
CA ASN A 113 -5.11 8.56 18.48
C ASN A 113 -4.46 7.36 19.18
N GLY A 114 -4.23 6.27 18.46
CA GLY A 114 -3.58 5.09 19.03
C GLY A 114 -4.50 4.37 20.00
N GLY A 115 -5.53 3.69 19.49
CA GLY A 115 -6.40 2.86 20.33
C GLY A 115 -5.58 1.87 21.15
N GLY A 116 -4.70 1.13 20.46
CA GLY A 116 -3.72 0.26 21.10
C GLY A 116 -2.52 1.04 21.60
N VAL A 117 -1.76 1.63 20.68
CA VAL A 117 -0.50 2.32 20.98
C VAL A 117 -0.47 3.72 20.35
N TYR A 118 -0.19 4.72 21.17
CA TYR A 118 0.19 6.05 20.73
C TYR A 118 1.68 6.28 20.94
N PHE A 119 2.39 6.59 19.86
CA PHE A 119 3.83 6.82 19.86
C PHE A 119 4.17 8.17 19.23
N ASN A 120 4.82 9.04 20.00
CA ASN A 120 5.18 10.39 19.57
C ASN A 120 6.55 10.80 20.10
N ALA A 121 7.61 10.12 19.64
CA ALA A 121 8.96 10.29 20.16
C ALA A 121 9.92 10.66 19.03
N THR A 122 10.23 11.95 18.85
CA THR A 122 10.92 12.46 17.64
C THR A 122 12.23 11.75 17.26
N THR A 123 12.99 11.24 18.24
CA THR A 123 14.23 10.46 18.05
C THR A 123 14.11 9.03 18.57
N GLY A 124 12.96 8.67 19.13
CA GLY A 124 12.67 7.40 19.76
C GLY A 124 12.20 6.32 18.77
N THR A 125 12.20 5.08 19.25
CA THR A 125 11.76 3.92 18.48
C THR A 125 10.70 3.10 19.21
N LEU A 126 9.61 2.79 18.52
CA LEU A 126 8.69 1.70 18.88
C LEU A 126 9.10 0.44 18.11
N LEU A 127 9.61 -0.57 18.79
CA LEU A 127 9.92 -1.87 18.21
C LEU A 127 8.83 -2.87 18.57
N VAL A 128 8.23 -3.52 17.58
CA VAL A 128 7.28 -4.62 17.74
C VAL A 128 7.83 -5.85 17.04
N THR A 129 8.24 -6.85 17.83
CA THR A 129 9.03 -8.00 17.36
C THR A 129 8.54 -9.31 18.00
N GLY A 130 8.73 -10.43 17.31
CA GLY A 130 8.18 -11.72 17.70
C GLY A 130 6.68 -11.87 17.38
N PRO A 131 5.99 -12.81 18.05
CA PRO A 131 4.58 -13.11 17.78
C PRO A 131 3.62 -12.15 18.50
N VAL A 132 3.93 -10.84 18.50
CA VAL A 132 3.08 -9.84 19.14
C VAL A 132 1.76 -9.69 18.38
N VAL A 133 0.67 -9.52 19.12
CA VAL A 133 -0.67 -9.30 18.55
C VAL A 133 -1.21 -7.95 18.99
N ILE A 134 -1.63 -7.13 18.03
CA ILE A 134 -2.30 -5.84 18.24
C ILE A 134 -3.65 -5.92 17.56
N GLU A 135 -4.71 -6.10 18.35
CA GLU A 135 -6.03 -6.42 17.81
C GLU A 135 -7.21 -5.70 18.44
N GLU A 136 -8.29 -5.50 17.67
CA GLU A 136 -9.56 -4.99 18.19
C GLU A 136 -9.46 -3.66 18.95
N ASN A 137 -8.38 -2.92 18.74
CA ASN A 137 -8.19 -1.62 19.36
C ASN A 137 -8.90 -0.53 18.54
N ALA A 138 -9.33 0.51 19.23
CA ALA A 138 -10.18 1.53 18.68
C ALA A 138 -9.67 2.94 18.99
N ALA A 139 -9.43 3.73 17.96
CA ALA A 139 -9.37 5.19 18.06
C ALA A 139 -10.72 5.74 17.60
N ASN A 140 -11.72 5.72 18.51
CA ASN A 140 -13.11 5.97 18.17
C ASN A 140 -13.85 6.94 19.12
N ASN A 141 -14.25 8.08 18.59
CA ASN A 141 -15.59 8.59 18.90
C ASN A 141 -16.45 8.28 17.69
N ASN A 142 -17.69 7.88 17.93
CA ASN A 142 -18.69 7.71 16.88
C ASN A 142 -18.84 9.00 16.06
N LEU A 143 -18.09 9.10 14.95
CA LEU A 143 -18.15 10.08 13.86
C LEU A 143 -17.14 11.25 13.94
N GLN A 144 -16.18 11.22 13.00
CA GLN A 144 -15.66 12.39 12.29
C GLN A 144 -15.12 13.55 13.15
N LEU A 145 -14.24 13.28 14.12
CA LEU A 145 -13.41 14.31 14.76
C LEU A 145 -12.00 14.39 14.16
N ALA A 146 -11.33 15.53 14.40
CA ALA A 146 -10.01 15.86 13.85
C ALA A 146 -8.85 15.00 14.40
N ALA A 147 -9.09 14.26 15.48
CA ALA A 147 -8.28 13.17 16.01
C ALA A 147 -9.15 11.90 15.96
N ASN A 148 -8.52 10.73 15.74
CA ASN A 148 -9.07 9.35 15.65
C ASN A 148 -8.26 8.54 14.62
N ASN A 149 -6.93 8.61 14.70
CA ASN A 149 -6.04 7.91 13.79
C ASN A 149 -5.34 6.75 14.50
N GLY A 150 -4.96 5.72 13.76
CA GLY A 150 -4.19 4.60 14.30
C GLY A 150 -5.01 3.79 15.28
N GLY A 151 -5.95 2.98 14.79
CA GLY A 151 -6.76 2.11 15.65
C GLY A 151 -5.85 1.17 16.45
N GLY A 152 -4.93 0.50 15.75
CA GLY A 152 -3.87 -0.29 16.37
C GLY A 152 -2.75 0.60 16.89
N ILE A 153 -2.05 1.28 15.97
CA ILE A 153 -0.87 2.10 16.27
C ILE A 153 -1.00 3.48 15.61
N ALA A 154 -0.78 4.54 16.37
CA ALA A 154 -0.54 5.88 15.85
C ALA A 154 0.91 6.30 16.09
N VAL A 155 1.67 6.49 15.01
CA VAL A 155 3.04 7.01 15.03
C VAL A 155 2.99 8.46 14.60
N VAL A 156 3.05 9.40 15.55
CA VAL A 156 2.94 10.84 15.26
C VAL A 156 4.32 11.47 15.03
N ALA A 157 5.34 10.99 15.72
CA ALA A 157 6.75 11.31 15.50
C ALA A 157 7.63 10.12 15.88
N GLY A 158 8.84 10.07 15.31
CA GLY A 158 9.79 8.98 15.55
C GLY A 158 9.66 7.84 14.55
N THR A 159 10.12 6.67 14.98
CA THR A 159 10.15 5.46 14.14
C THR A 159 9.38 4.33 14.80
N ALA A 160 8.47 3.69 14.07
CA ALA A 160 7.97 2.37 14.41
C ALA A 160 8.64 1.30 13.54
N ILE A 161 9.01 0.18 14.13
CA ILE A 161 9.59 -0.98 13.43
C ILE A 161 8.72 -2.19 13.77
N ILE A 162 8.14 -2.80 12.75
CA ILE A 162 7.28 -3.98 12.85
C ILE A 162 8.00 -5.15 12.19
N GLU A 163 8.31 -6.17 12.98
CA GLU A 163 9.16 -7.29 12.57
C GLU A 163 8.49 -8.66 12.79
N ASP A 164 9.14 -9.69 12.26
CA ASP A 164 8.85 -11.10 12.49
C ASP A 164 7.41 -11.50 12.12
N SER A 165 6.71 -12.17 13.04
CA SER A 165 5.36 -12.69 12.88
C SER A 165 4.31 -11.83 13.57
N THR A 166 4.58 -10.53 13.74
CA THR A 166 3.65 -9.58 14.36
C THR A 166 2.32 -9.56 13.62
N GLN A 167 1.20 -9.52 14.34
CA GLN A 167 -0.15 -9.43 13.78
C GLN A 167 -0.83 -8.13 14.21
N ILE A 168 -1.22 -7.29 13.25
CA ILE A 168 -2.02 -6.09 13.48
C ILE A 168 -3.36 -6.29 12.79
N ARG A 169 -4.41 -6.61 13.56
CA ARG A 169 -5.68 -7.05 12.97
C ARG A 169 -6.94 -6.53 13.64
N ASN A 170 -8.00 -6.35 12.87
CA ASN A 170 -9.32 -5.95 13.38
C ASN A 170 -9.32 -4.64 14.19
N ASN A 171 -8.34 -3.77 13.98
CA ASN A 171 -8.31 -2.48 14.65
C ASN A 171 -9.14 -1.45 13.89
N LEU A 172 -9.72 -0.49 14.60
CA LEU A 172 -10.63 0.52 14.08
C LEU A 172 -10.08 1.93 14.33
N ALA A 173 -9.89 2.70 13.27
CA ALA A 173 -9.68 4.13 13.34
C ALA A 173 -10.93 4.86 12.84
N GLY A 174 -11.45 5.80 13.62
CA GLY A 174 -12.56 6.65 13.19
C GLY A 174 -12.23 7.50 11.95
N ARG A 175 -10.94 7.69 11.62
CA ARG A 175 -10.51 8.45 10.44
C ARG A 175 -9.44 7.77 9.60
N LEU A 176 -8.20 7.67 10.08
CA LEU A 176 -7.04 7.31 9.25
C LEU A 176 -6.23 6.18 9.87
N GLY A 177 -5.78 5.22 9.07
CA GLY A 177 -4.86 4.19 9.53
C GLY A 177 -5.53 3.24 10.52
N GLY A 178 -6.44 2.39 10.05
CA GLY A 178 -7.14 1.45 10.92
C GLY A 178 -6.16 0.58 11.71
N GLY A 179 -5.19 0.00 11.01
CA GLY A 179 -4.04 -0.67 11.61
C GLY A 179 -3.01 0.34 12.11
N ILE A 180 -2.35 1.05 11.19
CA ILE A 180 -1.25 1.98 11.47
C ILE A 180 -1.50 3.35 10.84
N PHE A 181 -1.37 4.41 11.63
CA PHE A 181 -1.27 5.78 11.16
C PHE A 181 0.17 6.29 11.29
N ILE A 182 0.70 6.86 10.20
CA ILE A 182 2.03 7.49 10.16
C ILE A 182 1.84 8.99 9.93
N GLY A 183 2.26 9.78 10.91
CA GLY A 183 2.19 11.24 10.93
C GLY A 183 3.26 11.92 10.07
N ASN A 184 3.17 13.24 9.97
CA ASN A 184 4.17 14.07 9.31
C ASN A 184 5.51 14.00 10.07
N GLY A 185 6.59 13.65 9.38
CA GLY A 185 7.93 13.49 9.98
C GLY A 185 8.11 12.19 10.77
N ALA A 186 7.07 11.35 10.88
CA ALA A 186 7.17 10.02 11.43
C ALA A 186 7.57 9.00 10.36
N SER A 187 8.06 7.84 10.80
CA SER A 187 8.34 6.72 9.94
C SER A 187 7.83 5.40 10.51
N ALA A 188 7.46 4.47 9.63
CA ALA A 188 7.24 3.08 9.96
C ALA A 188 8.03 2.17 9.02
N THR A 189 8.64 1.14 9.56
CA THR A 189 9.37 0.11 8.81
C THR A 189 8.75 -1.26 9.06
N GLY A 190 8.40 -1.98 8.00
CA GLY A 190 7.95 -3.37 8.04
C GLY A 190 9.01 -4.31 7.47
N THR A 191 9.48 -5.25 8.29
CA THR A 191 10.38 -6.35 7.88
C THR A 191 9.69 -7.72 7.96
N GLY A 192 8.40 -7.73 8.29
CA GLY A 192 7.57 -8.93 8.42
C GLY A 192 6.15 -8.59 8.91
N GLY A 193 5.45 -9.62 9.37
CA GLY A 193 4.13 -9.50 9.98
C GLY A 193 2.96 -9.45 9.02
N THR A 194 1.75 -9.41 9.59
CA THR A 194 0.49 -9.39 8.87
C THR A 194 -0.40 -8.24 9.36
N ILE A 195 -0.92 -7.45 8.42
CA ILE A 195 -1.86 -6.34 8.67
C ILE A 195 -3.16 -6.61 7.91
N SER A 196 -4.21 -7.01 8.63
CA SER A 196 -5.44 -7.56 8.02
C SER A 196 -6.70 -7.24 8.82
N GLY A 197 -7.85 -7.13 8.15
CA GLY A 197 -9.14 -6.89 8.81
C GLY A 197 -9.26 -5.55 9.54
N ASN A 198 -8.32 -4.62 9.38
CA ASN A 198 -8.39 -3.31 10.02
C ASN A 198 -9.29 -2.35 9.24
N GLU A 199 -9.94 -1.43 9.94
CA GLU A 199 -10.92 -0.51 9.37
C GLU A 199 -10.56 0.96 9.66
N ALA A 200 -10.63 1.80 8.63
CA ALA A 200 -10.53 3.24 8.76
C ALA A 200 -11.79 3.92 8.22
N GLY A 201 -12.34 4.89 8.95
CA GLY A 201 -13.53 5.63 8.54
C GLY A 201 -13.32 6.51 7.30
N LEU A 202 -12.08 6.81 6.89
CA LEU A 202 -11.77 7.62 5.72
C LEU A 202 -10.72 6.98 4.80
N SER A 203 -9.48 6.81 5.29
CA SER A 203 -8.38 6.35 4.44
C SER A 203 -7.38 5.42 5.14
N GLY A 204 -6.80 4.49 4.38
CA GLY A 204 -5.74 3.62 4.88
C GLY A 204 -6.28 2.63 5.91
N GLY A 205 -7.10 1.67 5.48
CA GLY A 205 -7.64 0.66 6.39
C GLY A 205 -6.51 -0.10 7.09
N ALA A 206 -5.52 -0.57 6.34
CA ALA A 206 -4.31 -1.15 6.90
C ALA A 206 -3.35 -0.05 7.40
N ILE A 207 -2.86 0.79 6.47
CA ILE A 207 -1.87 1.82 6.74
C ILE A 207 -2.27 3.14 6.07
N TYR A 208 -2.16 4.23 6.82
CA TYR A 208 -2.21 5.58 6.28
C TYR A 208 -0.87 6.29 6.49
N THR A 209 -0.27 6.80 5.41
CA THR A 209 0.92 7.63 5.46
C THR A 209 0.55 9.09 5.16
N SER A 210 0.83 9.99 6.10
CA SER A 210 0.64 11.43 5.91
C SER A 210 1.69 12.03 4.97
N THR A 211 1.42 13.21 4.43
CA THR A 211 2.47 14.03 3.79
C THR A 211 3.63 14.27 4.76
N GLY A 212 4.85 14.01 4.29
CA GLY A 212 6.07 14.05 5.10
C GLY A 212 6.31 12.81 5.97
N GLY A 213 5.36 11.87 6.02
CA GLY A 213 5.56 10.55 6.64
C GLY A 213 6.28 9.59 5.70
N ILE A 214 6.96 8.59 6.27
CA ILE A 214 7.73 7.60 5.52
C ILE A 214 7.28 6.18 5.90
N LEU A 215 6.84 5.41 4.91
CA LEU A 215 6.64 3.97 5.04
C LEU A 215 7.76 3.25 4.30
N THR A 216 8.44 2.31 4.97
CA THR A 216 9.43 1.44 4.35
C THR A 216 9.03 -0.02 4.55
N LEU A 217 8.86 -0.78 3.47
CA LEU A 217 8.64 -2.22 3.53
C LEU A 217 9.80 -2.93 2.87
N SER A 218 10.59 -3.68 3.64
CA SER A 218 11.85 -4.28 3.17
C SER A 218 11.88 -5.80 3.19
N ASN A 219 10.87 -6.45 3.79
CA ASN A 219 10.68 -7.89 3.66
C ASN A 219 9.29 -8.36 4.14
N ALA A 220 8.91 -9.57 3.71
CA ALA A 220 7.84 -10.48 4.16
C ALA A 220 6.55 -9.86 4.76
N THR A 221 6.19 -8.64 4.39
CA THR A 221 5.02 -7.96 4.96
C THR A 221 3.79 -8.37 4.17
N VAL A 222 2.76 -8.80 4.89
CA VAL A 222 1.51 -9.27 4.33
C VAL A 222 0.39 -8.29 4.67
N ILE A 223 -0.27 -7.73 3.66
CA ILE A 223 -1.33 -6.73 3.81
C ILE A 223 -2.56 -7.18 3.02
N GLY A 224 -3.67 -7.37 3.75
CA GLY A 224 -4.99 -7.69 3.18
C GLY A 224 -5.44 -9.15 3.27
N VAL A 225 -4.61 -10.04 3.81
CA VAL A 225 -4.97 -11.45 4.03
C VAL A 225 -4.65 -11.84 5.48
N PRO A 226 -5.43 -12.75 6.10
CA PRO A 226 -6.54 -13.50 5.51
C PRO A 226 -7.84 -12.68 5.34
N VAL A 227 -7.96 -11.55 6.02
CA VAL A 227 -9.15 -10.67 5.95
C VAL A 227 -8.74 -9.33 5.32
N PRO A 228 -9.45 -8.85 4.29
CA PRO A 228 -9.19 -7.53 3.75
C PRO A 228 -9.39 -6.42 4.79
N ASN A 229 -8.50 -5.44 4.78
CA ASN A 229 -8.68 -4.16 5.44
C ASN A 229 -9.73 -3.33 4.68
N VAL A 230 -10.38 -2.39 5.39
CA VAL A 230 -11.52 -1.63 4.90
C VAL A 230 -11.27 -0.13 5.10
N ALA A 231 -11.45 0.65 4.04
CA ALA A 231 -11.60 2.11 4.12
C ALA A 231 -12.28 2.61 2.84
N PRO A 232 -12.97 3.76 2.88
CA PRO A 232 -13.47 4.41 1.67
C PRO A 232 -12.39 4.72 0.62
N ILE A 233 -11.16 5.06 1.05
CA ILE A 233 -10.05 5.41 0.15
C ILE A 233 -8.78 4.66 0.57
N GLY A 234 -8.19 3.89 -0.36
CA GLY A 234 -6.97 3.11 -0.08
C GLY A 234 -7.16 2.13 1.08
N PRO A 235 -8.02 1.10 0.94
CA PRO A 235 -8.32 0.16 2.03
C PRO A 235 -7.07 -0.59 2.53
N GLY A 236 -6.12 -0.90 1.65
CA GLY A 236 -4.79 -1.38 2.02
C GLY A 236 -3.92 -0.25 2.54
N ILE A 237 -3.14 0.33 1.64
CA ILE A 237 -2.21 1.42 1.94
C ILE A 237 -2.70 2.69 1.26
N PHE A 238 -2.90 3.75 2.04
CA PHE A 238 -2.98 5.11 1.52
C PHE A 238 -1.60 5.78 1.65
N ASN A 239 -0.94 6.07 0.53
CA ASN A 239 0.37 6.71 0.55
C ASN A 239 0.30 8.21 0.23
N GLY A 240 0.13 9.07 1.24
CA GLY A 240 0.24 10.52 1.08
C GLY A 240 1.66 11.07 1.27
N GLY A 241 2.64 10.21 1.56
CA GLY A 241 4.04 10.55 1.83
C GLY A 241 5.02 9.73 0.97
N THR A 242 6.14 9.32 1.56
CA THR A 242 7.14 8.48 0.90
C THR A 242 6.84 7.01 1.16
N PHE A 243 6.83 6.20 0.11
CA PHE A 243 6.75 4.74 0.21
C PHE A 243 8.00 4.11 -0.39
N ASN A 244 8.84 3.52 0.46
CA ASN A 244 10.02 2.77 0.08
C ASN A 244 9.71 1.27 0.09
N VAL A 245 10.17 0.55 -0.93
CA VAL A 245 9.90 -0.87 -1.05
C VAL A 245 11.12 -1.66 -1.54
N SER A 246 11.37 -2.81 -0.92
CA SER A 246 12.35 -3.81 -1.33
C SER A 246 11.97 -5.18 -0.75
N GLY A 247 12.60 -6.25 -1.23
CA GLY A 247 12.32 -7.61 -0.76
C GLY A 247 10.95 -8.12 -1.21
N VAL A 248 10.53 -9.26 -0.66
CA VAL A 248 9.26 -9.90 -1.03
C VAL A 248 8.11 -9.30 -0.24
N GLN A 249 7.14 -8.70 -0.94
CA GLN A 249 5.94 -8.08 -0.35
C GLN A 249 4.66 -8.75 -0.83
N SER A 250 3.64 -8.85 0.03
CA SER A 250 2.30 -9.30 -0.35
C SER A 250 1.27 -8.23 0.00
N ILE A 251 1.13 -7.24 -0.89
CA ILE A 251 0.18 -6.14 -0.78
C ILE A 251 -0.97 -6.42 -1.74
N THR A 252 -1.95 -7.17 -1.26
CA THR A 252 -3.12 -7.61 -2.05
C THR A 252 -4.32 -6.67 -1.92
N ASN A 253 -4.28 -5.80 -0.91
CA ASN A 253 -5.40 -4.91 -0.56
C ASN A 253 -5.31 -3.50 -1.17
N GLY A 254 -4.45 -3.29 -2.16
CA GLY A 254 -4.32 -1.99 -2.81
C GLY A 254 -3.24 -1.08 -2.21
N LEU A 255 -2.53 -0.42 -3.12
CA LEU A 255 -1.66 0.73 -2.88
C LEU A 255 -2.28 1.94 -3.59
N TYR A 256 -2.75 2.89 -2.80
CA TYR A 256 -3.33 4.14 -3.27
C TYR A 256 -2.27 5.23 -3.39
N ILE A 257 -1.99 5.64 -4.63
CA ILE A 257 -1.04 6.69 -4.99
C ILE A 257 -1.82 7.96 -5.39
N PRO A 258 -1.86 9.02 -4.56
CA PRO A 258 -2.67 10.21 -4.84
C PRO A 258 -2.06 11.13 -5.91
N THR A 259 -0.74 11.21 -6.03
CA THR A 259 -0.03 12.06 -7.01
C THR A 259 1.29 11.42 -7.44
N ALA A 260 1.94 12.02 -8.44
CA ALA A 260 3.28 11.62 -8.91
C ALA A 260 4.36 11.69 -7.83
N ASP A 261 4.20 12.54 -6.80
CA ASP A 261 5.18 12.67 -5.70
C ASP A 261 5.12 11.47 -4.72
N ASN A 262 4.10 10.63 -4.85
CA ASN A 262 3.80 9.53 -3.93
C ASN A 262 3.97 8.14 -4.56
N VAL A 263 4.60 8.07 -5.74
CA VAL A 263 4.95 6.79 -6.37
C VAL A 263 5.90 5.99 -5.48
N ALA A 264 5.89 4.66 -5.63
CA ALA A 264 6.77 3.80 -4.84
C ALA A 264 8.25 4.04 -5.19
N GLN A 265 9.13 4.02 -4.21
CA GLN A 265 10.58 4.11 -4.38
C GLN A 265 11.19 2.72 -4.18
N ILE A 266 11.68 2.14 -5.27
CA ILE A 266 12.27 0.79 -5.26
C ILE A 266 13.72 0.90 -4.79
N GLN A 267 13.99 0.31 -3.62
CA GLN A 267 15.29 0.35 -2.95
C GLN A 267 16.06 -0.97 -3.05
N GLY A 268 15.48 -1.98 -3.68
CA GLY A 268 16.07 -3.29 -3.91
C GLY A 268 15.13 -4.21 -4.67
N PRO A 269 15.57 -5.45 -4.97
CA PRO A 269 14.79 -6.39 -5.78
C PRO A 269 13.41 -6.69 -5.20
N LEU A 270 12.41 -6.84 -6.07
CA LEU A 270 11.02 -7.18 -5.71
C LEU A 270 10.55 -8.54 -6.25
N ALA A 271 11.45 -9.36 -6.80
CA ALA A 271 11.08 -10.66 -7.35
C ALA A 271 10.26 -11.52 -6.37
N GLY A 272 9.08 -11.97 -6.81
CA GLY A 272 8.14 -12.74 -5.98
C GLY A 272 7.15 -11.90 -5.16
N SER A 273 7.25 -10.57 -5.22
CA SER A 273 6.28 -9.67 -4.61
C SER A 273 4.98 -9.59 -5.41
N VAL A 274 3.92 -9.17 -4.73
CA VAL A 274 2.66 -8.75 -5.32
C VAL A 274 2.27 -7.40 -4.72
N ILE A 275 2.09 -6.39 -5.56
CA ILE A 275 1.68 -5.04 -5.19
C ILE A 275 0.50 -4.64 -6.07
N GLN A 276 -0.71 -4.82 -5.54
CA GLN A 276 -1.94 -4.40 -6.21
C GLN A 276 -2.05 -2.88 -6.17
N LEU A 277 -2.12 -2.21 -7.32
CA LEU A 277 -2.38 -0.77 -7.39
C LEU A 277 -3.88 -0.49 -7.34
N ASP A 278 -4.25 0.60 -6.67
CA ASP A 278 -5.62 1.12 -6.67
C ASP A 278 -5.84 2.09 -7.83
N ASN A 279 -7.10 2.19 -8.27
CA ASN A 279 -7.54 3.33 -9.08
C ASN A 279 -7.52 4.60 -8.24
N THR A 280 -6.85 5.63 -8.74
CA THR A 280 -6.79 6.94 -8.07
C THR A 280 -6.97 8.07 -9.10
N PRO A 281 -7.13 9.34 -8.66
CA PRO A 281 -7.08 10.47 -9.58
C PRO A 281 -5.77 10.59 -10.38
N TYR A 282 -4.70 9.95 -9.92
CA TYR A 282 -3.40 9.91 -10.59
C TYR A 282 -3.20 8.62 -11.40
N VAL A 283 -3.48 7.46 -10.80
CA VAL A 283 -3.39 6.14 -11.43
C VAL A 283 -4.69 5.88 -12.20
N VAL A 284 -4.77 6.47 -13.39
CA VAL A 284 -5.89 6.34 -14.32
C VAL A 284 -5.40 6.36 -15.76
N THR A 285 -6.10 5.68 -16.66
CA THR A 285 -5.82 5.76 -18.10
C THR A 285 -6.10 7.16 -18.65
N ASN A 286 -5.38 7.56 -19.69
CA ASN A 286 -5.60 8.84 -20.36
C ASN A 286 -5.73 8.65 -21.89
N PRO A 287 -6.54 9.48 -22.56
CA PRO A 287 -6.79 9.37 -24.00
C PRO A 287 -5.56 9.71 -24.84
N GLN A 288 -4.54 10.36 -24.27
CA GLN A 288 -3.27 10.64 -24.95
C GLN A 288 -2.32 9.43 -24.96
N GLY A 289 -2.61 8.36 -24.22
CA GLY A 289 -1.74 7.19 -24.12
C GLY A 289 -0.41 7.45 -23.40
N ILE A 290 -0.34 8.53 -22.62
CA ILE A 290 0.85 8.87 -21.83
C ILE A 290 1.03 7.82 -20.73
N PRO A 291 2.21 7.18 -20.62
CA PRO A 291 2.48 6.24 -19.53
C PRO A 291 2.33 6.90 -18.15
N VAL A 292 1.78 6.15 -17.19
CA VAL A 292 1.62 6.59 -15.80
C VAL A 292 2.69 5.92 -14.95
N THR A 293 3.64 6.69 -14.43
CA THR A 293 4.66 6.18 -13.51
C THR A 293 4.02 5.78 -12.18
N VAL A 294 4.34 4.59 -11.68
CA VAL A 294 3.80 4.07 -10.40
C VAL A 294 4.90 3.68 -9.42
N ALA A 295 6.11 3.50 -9.92
CA ALA A 295 7.30 3.34 -9.10
C ALA A 295 8.55 3.87 -9.81
N VAL A 296 9.55 4.27 -9.03
CA VAL A 296 10.83 4.79 -9.50
C VAL A 296 11.99 4.08 -8.81
N ALA A 297 13.09 3.95 -9.53
CA ALA A 297 14.39 3.56 -9.01
C ALA A 297 14.93 4.61 -8.03
N THR A 298 15.86 4.20 -7.17
CA THR A 298 16.55 5.08 -6.24
C THR A 298 18.05 5.09 -6.54
N PRO A 299 18.84 6.07 -6.03
CA PRO A 299 20.29 6.09 -6.23
C PRO A 299 21.00 4.81 -5.75
N GLY A 300 20.45 4.13 -4.74
CA GLY A 300 20.97 2.85 -4.23
C GLY A 300 20.58 1.62 -5.07
N TYR A 301 19.57 1.76 -5.94
CA TYR A 301 19.09 0.71 -6.84
C TYR A 301 18.64 1.31 -8.17
N PRO A 302 19.58 1.81 -9.02
CA PRO A 302 19.26 2.73 -10.11
C PRO A 302 18.74 2.08 -11.40
N LEU A 303 18.84 0.75 -11.54
CA LEU A 303 18.39 0.00 -12.71
C LEU A 303 17.45 -1.12 -12.30
N LEU A 304 16.19 -1.01 -12.72
CA LEU A 304 15.14 -1.97 -12.41
C LEU A 304 15.20 -3.17 -13.35
N SER A 305 14.85 -4.34 -12.83
CA SER A 305 14.67 -5.60 -13.54
C SER A 305 13.21 -5.80 -13.96
N GLN A 306 12.96 -6.70 -14.91
CA GLN A 306 11.59 -7.03 -15.29
C GLN A 306 10.80 -7.58 -14.10
N SER A 307 11.43 -8.36 -13.22
CA SER A 307 10.79 -8.84 -11.99
C SER A 307 10.39 -7.72 -11.02
N ASP A 308 11.00 -6.54 -11.10
CA ASP A 308 10.57 -5.39 -10.30
C ASP A 308 9.30 -4.75 -10.89
N ALA A 309 9.13 -4.76 -12.21
CA ALA A 309 7.89 -4.35 -12.85
C ALA A 309 6.77 -5.39 -12.63
N ASP A 310 7.09 -6.69 -12.77
CA ASP A 310 6.15 -7.80 -12.59
C ASP A 310 5.58 -7.87 -11.16
N ALA A 311 6.26 -7.26 -10.18
CA ALA A 311 5.76 -7.13 -8.82
C ALA A 311 4.51 -6.25 -8.71
N PHE A 312 4.29 -5.33 -9.65
CA PHE A 312 3.15 -4.43 -9.63
C PHE A 312 2.02 -4.96 -10.51
N LEU A 313 0.81 -4.97 -9.96
CA LEU A 313 -0.40 -5.28 -10.69
C LEU A 313 -1.16 -3.98 -10.98
N LYS A 314 -1.52 -3.77 -12.25
CA LYS A 314 -2.40 -2.67 -12.65
C LYS A 314 -3.74 -2.74 -11.89
N PRO A 315 -4.46 -1.61 -11.75
CA PRO A 315 -5.80 -1.65 -11.18
C PRO A 315 -6.73 -2.60 -11.95
N VAL A 316 -7.61 -3.27 -11.22
CA VAL A 316 -8.48 -4.33 -11.75
C VAL A 316 -9.49 -3.80 -12.77
N VAL A 317 -9.91 -2.55 -12.64
CA VAL A 317 -10.96 -1.93 -13.47
C VAL A 317 -10.41 -0.71 -14.20
N GLY A 318 -10.76 -0.56 -15.49
CA GLY A 318 -10.47 0.65 -16.27
C GLY A 318 -9.10 0.68 -16.94
N PHE A 319 -8.34 -0.42 -16.91
CA PHE A 319 -7.01 -0.55 -17.52
C PHE A 319 -6.97 -1.67 -18.59
N ASP A 320 -8.09 -1.93 -19.26
CA ASP A 320 -8.13 -2.89 -20.36
C ASP A 320 -7.28 -2.39 -21.54
N GLY A 321 -6.42 -3.25 -22.06
CA GLY A 321 -5.44 -2.87 -23.09
C GLY A 321 -4.27 -2.04 -22.59
N TRP A 322 -4.03 -1.98 -21.27
CA TRP A 322 -2.82 -1.40 -20.66
C TRP A 322 -2.01 -2.48 -19.93
N GLU A 323 -0.70 -2.30 -19.89
CA GLU A 323 0.27 -3.18 -19.24
C GLU A 323 1.14 -2.43 -18.23
N VAL A 324 1.64 -3.17 -17.23
CA VAL A 324 2.74 -2.72 -16.38
C VAL A 324 4.04 -3.09 -17.06
N ARG A 325 4.96 -2.13 -17.19
CA ARG A 325 6.26 -2.36 -17.82
C ARG A 325 7.33 -1.42 -17.26
N LEU A 326 8.59 -1.70 -17.60
CA LEU A 326 9.67 -0.75 -17.40
C LEU A 326 9.63 0.35 -18.46
N ASN A 327 10.01 1.56 -18.06
CA ASN A 327 10.33 2.61 -19.01
C ASN A 327 11.65 2.30 -19.77
N ALA A 328 11.94 3.07 -20.83
CA ALA A 328 13.02 2.74 -21.76
C ALA A 328 14.43 2.70 -21.13
N ASP A 329 14.70 3.54 -20.12
CA ASP A 329 15.98 3.58 -19.41
C ASP A 329 16.01 2.70 -18.15
N ARG A 330 14.92 1.99 -17.86
CA ARG A 330 14.76 1.07 -16.72
C ARG A 330 14.90 1.77 -15.37
N THR A 331 14.54 3.04 -15.27
CA THR A 331 14.53 3.81 -14.02
C THR A 331 13.14 3.93 -13.40
N ALA A 332 12.08 3.48 -14.09
CA ALA A 332 10.72 3.54 -13.60
C ALA A 332 9.87 2.33 -14.03
N VAL A 333 8.86 2.02 -13.21
CA VAL A 333 7.75 1.15 -13.56
C VAL A 333 6.57 2.04 -13.95
N GLU A 334 5.98 1.75 -15.11
CA GLU A 334 4.89 2.53 -15.69
C GLU A 334 3.72 1.62 -16.08
N ILE A 335 2.51 2.17 -16.04
CA ILE A 335 1.36 1.60 -16.72
C ILE A 335 1.20 2.31 -18.06
N ALA A 336 1.24 1.57 -19.17
CA ALA A 336 1.19 2.11 -20.52
C ALA A 336 0.22 1.32 -21.42
N PRO A 337 -0.31 1.91 -22.52
CA PRO A 337 -1.10 1.15 -23.49
C PRO A 337 -0.26 0.03 -24.09
N VAL A 338 -0.86 -1.15 -24.23
CA VAL A 338 -0.25 -2.28 -24.93
C VAL A 338 -0.22 -1.96 -26.41
N VAL A 339 0.95 -2.15 -27.03
CA VAL A 339 1.10 -2.06 -28.49
C VAL A 339 0.93 -3.46 -29.08
N TYR A 340 -0.19 -3.66 -29.77
CA TYR A 340 -0.48 -4.88 -30.50
C TYR A 340 0.00 -4.80 -31.94
N THR A 341 0.35 -5.93 -32.53
CA THR A 341 0.74 -6.02 -33.93
C THR A 341 -0.44 -6.38 -34.83
N ILE A 342 -0.42 -5.87 -36.07
CA ILE A 342 -1.32 -6.30 -37.14
C ILE A 342 -0.46 -6.91 -38.25
N THR A 343 -0.68 -8.19 -38.53
CA THR A 343 0.02 -8.92 -39.58
C THR A 343 -0.87 -9.04 -40.80
N TYR A 344 -0.47 -8.44 -41.92
CA TYR A 344 -1.21 -8.52 -43.19
C TYR A 344 -0.64 -9.65 -44.07
N LEU A 345 -1.50 -10.59 -44.46
CA LEU A 345 -1.16 -11.75 -45.28
C LEU A 345 -1.72 -11.65 -46.70
N ASN A 346 -1.18 -12.48 -47.59
CA ASN A 346 -1.60 -12.61 -48.99
C ASN A 346 -1.55 -11.31 -49.81
N LEU A 347 -0.58 -10.44 -49.54
CA LEU A 347 -0.39 -9.17 -50.25
C LEU A 347 0.07 -9.33 -51.72
N GLN A 348 0.34 -10.56 -52.20
CA GLN A 348 0.69 -10.85 -53.60
C GLN A 348 1.81 -9.96 -54.18
N GLY A 349 2.78 -9.58 -53.34
CA GLY A 349 3.91 -8.70 -53.71
C GLY A 349 3.67 -7.20 -53.53
N GLY A 350 2.44 -6.77 -53.23
CA GLY A 350 2.11 -5.41 -52.80
C GLY A 350 2.35 -5.16 -51.30
N GLN A 351 1.94 -3.99 -50.79
CA GLN A 351 2.00 -3.63 -49.37
C GLN A 351 0.62 -3.28 -48.82
N SER A 352 0.48 -3.34 -47.48
CA SER A 352 -0.72 -2.84 -46.79
C SER A 352 -0.61 -1.33 -46.59
N ASN A 353 -1.71 -0.60 -46.81
CA ASN A 353 -1.83 0.84 -46.52
C ASN A 353 -2.46 1.10 -45.14
N ASN A 354 -2.44 0.08 -44.28
CA ASN A 354 -2.96 0.12 -42.92
C ASN A 354 -1.82 0.07 -41.90
N PRO A 355 -2.02 0.58 -40.68
CA PRO A 355 -0.98 0.53 -39.65
C PRO A 355 -0.58 -0.92 -39.33
N SER A 356 0.71 -1.14 -39.05
CA SER A 356 1.25 -2.45 -38.64
C SER A 356 1.15 -2.70 -37.13
N THR A 357 0.77 -1.68 -36.36
CA THR A 357 0.54 -1.76 -34.92
C THR A 357 -0.62 -0.88 -34.50
N TYR A 358 -1.25 -1.22 -33.39
CA TYR A 358 -2.30 -0.40 -32.79
C TYR A 358 -2.29 -0.55 -31.27
N THR A 359 -2.83 0.44 -30.59
CA THR A 359 -3.24 0.41 -29.20
C THR A 359 -4.76 0.47 -29.13
N VAL A 360 -5.33 0.18 -27.95
CA VAL A 360 -6.77 0.36 -27.73
C VAL A 360 -7.26 1.80 -27.93
N LEU A 361 -6.35 2.78 -27.93
CA LEU A 361 -6.65 4.20 -28.13
C LEU A 361 -6.73 4.62 -29.60
N ASP A 362 -6.20 3.79 -30.51
CA ASP A 362 -6.24 4.04 -31.97
C ASP A 362 -7.57 3.58 -32.59
N LEU A 363 -8.40 2.87 -31.81
CA LEU A 363 -9.63 2.24 -32.27
C LEU A 363 -10.81 3.23 -32.29
N PRO A 364 -11.74 3.09 -33.24
CA PRO A 364 -11.78 2.07 -34.29
C PRO A 364 -10.89 2.42 -35.50
N ILE A 365 -10.27 1.41 -36.12
CA ILE A 365 -9.45 1.58 -37.33
C ILE A 365 -10.26 1.17 -38.56
N VAL A 366 -10.53 2.11 -39.46
CA VAL A 366 -11.10 1.80 -40.79
C VAL A 366 -9.99 1.28 -41.70
N LEU A 367 -10.20 0.10 -42.28
CA LEU A 367 -9.23 -0.56 -43.14
C LEU A 367 -9.28 -0.03 -44.57
N ASN A 368 -8.14 0.47 -45.03
CA ASN A 368 -7.88 0.85 -46.41
C ASN A 368 -7.54 -0.39 -47.26
N ASP A 369 -7.77 -0.28 -48.56
CA ASP A 369 -7.32 -1.27 -49.54
C ASP A 369 -5.77 -1.34 -49.56
N PRO A 370 -5.18 -2.52 -49.78
CA PRO A 370 -3.75 -2.64 -50.06
C PRO A 370 -3.39 -2.00 -51.41
N ASP A 371 -2.10 -1.91 -51.70
CA ASP A 371 -1.66 -1.41 -53.00
C ASP A 371 -2.31 -2.16 -54.17
N PRO A 372 -2.78 -1.45 -55.22
CA PRO A 372 -3.35 -2.10 -56.39
C PRO A 372 -2.36 -3.05 -57.06
N ILE A 373 -2.83 -4.25 -57.42
CA ILE A 373 -2.01 -5.27 -58.05
C ILE A 373 -2.50 -5.48 -59.49
N PRO A 374 -1.65 -5.27 -60.52
CA PRO A 374 -2.06 -5.43 -61.91
C PRO A 374 -2.69 -6.80 -62.19
N GLY A 375 -3.88 -6.80 -62.81
CA GLY A 375 -4.61 -8.02 -63.14
C GLY A 375 -5.43 -8.63 -61.99
N LEU A 376 -5.44 -8.01 -60.80
CA LEU A 376 -6.25 -8.41 -59.66
C LEU A 376 -7.17 -7.27 -59.18
N THR A 377 -8.33 -7.64 -58.66
CA THR A 377 -9.25 -6.77 -57.93
C THR A 377 -9.25 -7.17 -56.46
N PHE A 378 -9.01 -6.21 -55.57
CA PHE A 378 -9.14 -6.43 -54.14
C PHE A 378 -10.61 -6.57 -53.76
N ILE A 379 -10.94 -7.61 -53.00
CA ILE A 379 -12.31 -7.94 -52.57
C ILE A 379 -12.57 -7.49 -51.13
N GLY A 380 -11.56 -7.57 -50.26
CA GLY A 380 -11.66 -7.18 -48.87
C GLY A 380 -10.62 -7.86 -47.98
N TRP A 381 -10.55 -7.41 -46.73
CA TRP A 381 -9.77 -8.03 -45.67
C TRP A 381 -10.59 -9.09 -44.95
N GLN A 382 -9.98 -10.23 -44.66
CA GLN A 382 -10.56 -11.27 -43.81
C GLN A 382 -9.81 -11.40 -42.49
N ASP A 383 -10.55 -11.62 -41.40
CA ASP A 383 -9.99 -12.03 -40.11
C ASP A 383 -9.53 -13.51 -40.14
N GLU A 384 -9.00 -14.00 -39.02
CA GLU A 384 -8.55 -15.39 -38.86
C GLU A 384 -9.69 -16.44 -38.98
N PHE A 385 -10.94 -16.01 -38.87
CA PHE A 385 -12.13 -16.85 -39.01
C PHE A 385 -12.72 -16.81 -40.43
N GLY A 386 -12.13 -16.04 -41.34
CA GLY A 386 -12.59 -15.88 -42.72
C GLY A 386 -13.74 -14.90 -42.89
N ASN A 387 -14.08 -14.11 -41.86
CA ASN A 387 -15.10 -13.06 -41.97
C ASN A 387 -14.49 -11.84 -42.64
N PHE A 388 -15.23 -11.24 -43.59
CA PHE A 388 -14.84 -9.97 -44.17
C PHE A 388 -15.02 -8.84 -43.16
N ILE A 389 -13.97 -8.06 -42.96
CA ILE A 389 -13.96 -6.89 -42.09
C ILE A 389 -13.51 -5.65 -42.85
N THR A 390 -14.11 -4.51 -42.49
CA THR A 390 -13.73 -3.18 -43.00
C THR A 390 -13.27 -2.25 -41.88
N VAL A 391 -13.44 -2.68 -40.62
CA VAL A 391 -13.10 -1.90 -39.42
C VAL A 391 -12.59 -2.85 -38.35
N ILE A 392 -11.53 -2.45 -37.64
CA ILE A 392 -11.12 -3.03 -36.36
C ILE A 392 -11.87 -2.23 -35.28
N PRO A 393 -12.82 -2.83 -34.54
CA PRO A 393 -13.72 -2.10 -33.66
C PRO A 393 -13.06 -1.68 -32.34
N GLU A 394 -13.65 -0.70 -31.65
CA GLU A 394 -13.28 -0.32 -30.27
C GLU A 394 -13.29 -1.53 -29.33
N GLY A 395 -12.37 -1.54 -28.36
CA GLY A 395 -12.22 -2.64 -27.40
C GLY A 395 -11.49 -3.87 -27.94
N THR A 396 -11.06 -3.88 -29.21
CA THR A 396 -10.20 -4.96 -29.73
C THR A 396 -8.86 -4.96 -28.99
N THR A 397 -8.48 -6.13 -28.50
CA THR A 397 -7.17 -6.37 -27.85
C THR A 397 -6.50 -7.58 -28.46
N GLY A 398 -5.16 -7.58 -28.48
CA GLY A 398 -4.37 -8.70 -28.94
C GLY A 398 -3.82 -8.51 -30.35
N ASN A 399 -2.82 -9.33 -30.69
CA ASN A 399 -2.24 -9.30 -32.03
C ASN A 399 -3.25 -9.80 -33.06
N LEU A 400 -3.31 -9.16 -34.22
CA LEU A 400 -4.25 -9.45 -35.29
C LEU A 400 -3.53 -10.01 -36.52
N VAL A 401 -4.21 -10.91 -37.23
CA VAL A 401 -3.79 -11.42 -38.53
C VAL A 401 -4.91 -11.19 -39.52
N LEU A 402 -4.66 -10.39 -40.56
CA LEU A 402 -5.63 -10.03 -41.59
C LEU A 402 -5.17 -10.49 -42.97
N THR A 403 -6.02 -11.19 -43.71
CA THR A 403 -5.68 -11.75 -45.02
C THR A 403 -6.35 -10.95 -46.13
N ALA A 404 -5.57 -10.45 -47.10
CA ALA A 404 -6.12 -9.80 -48.29
C ALA A 404 -6.74 -10.84 -49.23
N VAL A 405 -7.95 -10.58 -49.72
CA VAL A 405 -8.61 -11.43 -50.72
C VAL A 405 -8.64 -10.71 -52.06
N PHE A 406 -8.18 -11.38 -53.12
CA PHE A 406 -8.13 -10.85 -54.47
C PHE A 406 -8.88 -11.76 -55.46
N GLN A 407 -9.40 -11.17 -56.53
CA GLN A 407 -10.00 -11.86 -57.67
C GLN A 407 -9.31 -11.44 -58.97
N GLN A 408 -9.12 -12.36 -59.92
CA GLN A 408 -8.53 -12.03 -61.23
C GLN A 408 -9.46 -11.16 -62.08
N ILE A 409 -8.88 -10.16 -62.74
CA ILE A 409 -9.56 -9.35 -63.75
C ILE A 409 -9.66 -10.16 -65.03
N ASN A 410 -10.86 -10.68 -65.34
CA ASN A 410 -11.12 -11.33 -66.62
C ASN A 410 -11.24 -10.30 -67.74
N LEU A 411 -10.13 -10.02 -68.42
CA LEU A 411 -10.17 -9.34 -69.71
C LEU A 411 -10.72 -10.32 -70.76
N GLN A 412 -12.03 -10.27 -71.02
CA GLN A 412 -12.61 -10.79 -72.25
C GLN A 412 -12.04 -9.97 -73.42
N CYS A 413 -10.87 -10.37 -73.93
CA CYS A 413 -10.34 -9.84 -75.18
C CYS A 413 -11.30 -10.22 -76.31
N HIS A 414 -12.19 -9.31 -76.69
CA HIS A 414 -12.85 -9.37 -77.99
C HIS A 414 -11.76 -9.12 -79.05
N LEU A 415 -11.19 -10.22 -79.55
CA LEU A 415 -10.33 -10.20 -80.72
C LEU A 415 -11.21 -9.86 -81.93
N VAL A 416 -11.33 -8.58 -82.25
CA VAL A 416 -11.87 -8.16 -83.56
C VAL A 416 -10.75 -8.41 -84.57
N LEU A 417 -10.80 -9.57 -85.21
CA LEU A 417 -10.04 -9.85 -86.43
C LEU A 417 -10.58 -8.91 -87.52
N LEU A 418 -9.70 -8.03 -88.02
CA LEU A 418 -9.85 -7.32 -89.29
C LEU A 418 -8.91 -7.93 -90.32
#